data_AF-A0A2E0WSH7-F1
#
_entry.id   AF-A0A2E0WSH7-F1
#
_cell.length_a   1.000
_cell.length_b   1.000
_cell.length_c   1.000
_cell.angle_alpha   90.00
_cell.angle_beta   90.00
_cell.angle_gamma   90.00
#
_symmetry.space_group_name_H-M   'P 1'
#
loop_
_entity.id
_entity.type
_entity.pdbx_description
1 polymer ?
#
loop_
_entity_poly.entity_id
_entity_poly.type
_entity_poly.pdbx_seq_one_letter_code
_entity_poly.pdbx_strand_id
1 'polypeptide(L)'
;MQGALSIEENVTYFQVDVFRVWKGAVEPREAISVSMPRMLSLGDEYVLATSRNTSGEFAVGACTPVVEAHLEQDWIEQHLGTPQIRYEPALLQAR
;
A
#
# COMPACT_ATOMS: atom_id res chain seq x y z
N MET A 1 30.40 23.86 -9.26
CA MET A 1 29.91 23.10 -8.10
C MET A 1 28.44 23.43 -7.92
N GLN A 2 27.54 22.52 -8.29
CA GLN A 2 26.12 22.63 -7.96
C GLN A 2 25.81 21.48 -7.01
N GLY A 3 25.33 21.84 -5.83
CA GLY A 3 25.18 20.94 -4.69
C GLY A 3 24.22 19.80 -5.01
N ALA A 4 24.65 18.59 -4.72
CA ALA A 4 23.74 17.47 -4.56
C ALA A 4 22.88 17.75 -3.33
N LEU A 5 21.61 18.08 -3.56
CA LEU A 5 20.57 17.86 -2.55
C LEU A 5 20.42 16.34 -2.44
N SER A 6 21.27 15.71 -1.62
CA SER A 6 20.93 14.39 -1.08
C SER A 6 19.85 14.64 -0.03
N ILE A 7 18.60 14.72 -0.48
CA ILE A 7 17.48 14.48 0.41
C ILE A 7 17.66 13.02 0.81
N GLU A 8 18.11 12.78 2.03
CA GLU A 8 17.99 11.46 2.65
C GLU A 8 16.49 11.15 2.66
N GLU A 9 16.01 10.50 1.61
CA GLU A 9 14.64 10.04 1.54
C GLU A 9 14.54 8.92 2.59
N ASN A 10 14.01 9.26 3.77
CA ASN A 10 13.62 8.27 4.77
C ASN A 10 12.48 7.44 4.18
N VAL A 11 12.87 6.43 3.40
CA VAL A 11 11.99 5.47 2.74
C VAL A 11 12.08 4.16 3.50
N THR A 12 10.92 3.66 3.91
CA THR A 12 10.81 2.31 4.49
C THR A 12 10.20 1.38 3.46
N TYR A 13 10.78 0.20 3.32
CA TYR A 13 10.33 -0.82 2.38
C TYR A 13 9.57 -1.91 3.13
N PHE A 14 8.41 -2.30 2.60
CA PHE A 14 7.58 -3.35 3.17
C PHE A 14 7.28 -4.41 2.11
N GLN A 15 7.20 -5.65 2.56
CA GLN A 15 6.49 -6.72 1.85
C GLN A 15 5.10 -6.81 2.46
N VAL A 16 4.07 -6.71 1.62
CA VAL A 16 2.67 -6.71 2.07
C VAL A 16 1.88 -7.83 1.40
N ASP A 17 0.96 -8.40 2.15
CA ASP A 17 -0.07 -9.28 1.60
C ASP A 17 -1.26 -8.42 1.16
N VAL A 18 -1.72 -8.62 -0.08
CA VAL A 18 -2.85 -7.90 -0.66
C VAL A 18 -4.11 -8.73 -0.47
N PHE A 19 -5.15 -8.16 0.14
CA PHE A 19 -6.42 -8.88 0.38
C PHE A 19 -7.49 -8.55 -0.66
N ARG A 20 -7.54 -7.29 -1.10
CA ARG A 20 -8.62 -6.74 -1.92
C ARG A 20 -8.04 -5.78 -2.95
N VAL A 21 -8.48 -5.92 -4.21
CA VAL A 21 -8.07 -5.04 -5.30
C VAL A 21 -9.31 -4.46 -5.95
N TRP A 22 -9.45 -3.14 -5.91
CA TRP A 22 -10.54 -2.42 -6.60
C TRP A 22 -10.15 -1.97 -8.00
N LYS A 23 -8.85 -1.81 -8.26
CA LYS A 23 -8.35 -1.36 -9.57
C LYS A 23 -6.89 -1.73 -9.77
N GLY A 24 -6.55 -2.07 -11.02
CA GLY A 24 -5.17 -2.29 -11.46
C GLY A 24 -4.73 -3.75 -11.37
N ALA A 25 -3.53 -4.01 -11.91
CA ALA A 25 -2.89 -5.32 -11.84
C ALA A 25 -1.98 -5.37 -10.60
N VAL A 26 -2.37 -6.18 -9.64
CA VAL A 26 -1.73 -6.33 -8.33
C VAL A 26 -1.66 -7.81 -8.03
N GLU A 27 -0.53 -8.28 -7.51
CA GLU A 27 -0.32 -9.66 -7.09
C GLU A 27 -0.73 -9.86 -5.61
N PRO A 28 -0.93 -11.10 -5.14
CA PRO A 28 -1.26 -11.37 -3.74
C PRO A 28 -0.19 -10.89 -2.75
N ARG A 29 1.05 -10.70 -3.22
CA ARG A 29 2.18 -10.18 -2.47
C ARG A 29 2.88 -9.09 -3.26
N GLU A 30 3.09 -7.96 -2.62
CA GLU A 30 3.69 -6.78 -3.27
C GLU A 30 4.78 -6.17 -2.40
N ALA A 31 5.73 -5.53 -3.08
CA ALA A 31 6.67 -4.61 -2.45
C ALA A 31 6.08 -3.20 -2.48
N ILE A 32 6.16 -2.50 -1.35
CA ILE A 32 5.84 -1.07 -1.29
C ILE A 32 7.00 -0.29 -0.67
N SER A 33 7.23 0.92 -1.16
CA SER A 33 8.11 1.91 -0.55
C SER A 33 7.28 3.04 0.03
N VAL A 34 7.54 3.39 1.29
CA VAL A 34 6.82 4.44 2.04
C VAL A 34 7.80 5.55 2.39
N SER A 35 7.59 6.75 1.86
CA SER A 35 8.39 7.93 2.20
C SER A 35 7.75 8.75 3.32
N MET A 36 8.60 9.33 4.17
CA MET A 36 8.20 10.25 5.23
C MET A 36 7.33 11.41 4.69
N PRO A 37 6.40 11.95 5.51
CA PRO A 37 6.22 11.69 6.95
C PRO A 37 5.26 10.53 7.27
N ARG A 38 4.85 9.71 6.30
CA ARG A 38 3.90 8.63 6.57
C ARG A 38 4.57 7.47 7.30
N MET A 39 3.89 6.96 8.32
CA MET A 39 4.22 5.71 9.00
C MET A 39 3.02 4.78 8.86
N LEU A 40 3.26 3.54 8.45
CA LEU A 40 2.27 2.47 8.43
C LEU A 40 2.65 1.45 9.51
N SER A 41 1.71 1.13 10.39
CA SER A 41 1.91 0.14 11.44
C SER A 41 1.93 -1.27 10.86
N LEU A 42 2.88 -2.09 11.29
CA LEU A 42 2.91 -3.51 10.95
C LEU A 42 1.71 -4.22 11.58
N GLY A 43 1.06 -5.09 10.80
CA GLY A 43 -0.08 -5.90 11.27
C GLY A 43 -1.45 -5.25 11.05
N ASP A 44 -1.49 -4.00 10.60
CA ASP A 44 -2.74 -3.33 10.21
C ASP A 44 -3.05 -3.53 8.72
N GLU A 45 -4.34 -3.40 8.39
CA GLU A 45 -4.83 -3.40 7.02
C GLU A 45 -5.08 -1.97 6.54
N TYR A 46 -4.61 -1.65 5.33
CA TYR A 46 -4.76 -0.34 4.70
C TYR A 46 -5.33 -0.48 3.29
N VAL A 47 -6.12 0.50 2.87
CA VAL A 47 -6.49 0.70 1.46
C VAL A 47 -5.68 1.85 0.88
N LEU A 48 -4.99 1.57 -0.23
CA LEU A 48 -4.07 2.50 -0.88
C LEU A 48 -4.49 2.77 -2.32
N ALA A 49 -4.42 4.04 -2.74
CA ALA A 49 -4.52 4.41 -4.16
C ALA A 49 -3.15 4.91 -4.66
N THR A 50 -2.37 4.01 -5.24
CA THR A 50 -0.95 4.25 -5.57
C THR A 50 -0.59 3.71 -6.97
N SER A 51 0.63 4.02 -7.42
CA SER A 51 1.24 3.60 -8.68
C SER A 51 2.61 2.97 -8.42
N ARG A 52 3.04 2.10 -9.34
CA ARG A 52 4.40 1.55 -9.32
C ARG A 52 5.42 2.62 -9.68
N ASN A 53 6.58 2.60 -9.03
CA ASN A 53 7.73 3.41 -9.41
C ASN A 53 8.57 2.70 -10.50
N THR A 54 9.71 3.29 -10.88
CA THR A 54 10.61 2.72 -11.90
C THR A 54 11.27 1.40 -11.49
N SER A 55 11.30 1.09 -10.20
CA SER A 55 11.79 -0.17 -9.64
C SER A 55 10.70 -1.25 -9.59
N GLY A 56 9.45 -0.92 -9.94
CA GLY A 56 8.33 -1.86 -10.03
C GLY A 56 7.54 -2.08 -8.74
N GLU A 57 7.94 -1.47 -7.64
CA GLU A 57 7.21 -1.48 -6.34
C GLU A 57 6.19 -0.33 -6.28
N PHE A 58 5.15 -0.45 -5.45
CA PHE A 58 4.20 0.64 -5.24
C PHE A 58 4.77 1.72 -4.32
N ALA A 59 4.67 2.98 -4.72
CA ALA A 59 5.21 4.11 -3.97
C ALA A 59 4.11 4.83 -3.16
N VAL A 60 4.29 4.91 -1.84
CA VAL A 60 3.40 5.59 -0.92
C VAL A 60 4.15 6.81 -0.36
N GLY A 61 3.68 8.01 -0.68
CA GLY A 61 4.28 9.24 -0.19
C GLY A 61 3.26 10.18 0.42
N ALA A 62 3.69 11.39 0.78
CA ALA A 62 2.86 12.38 1.47
C ALA A 62 1.51 12.70 0.81
N CYS A 63 1.34 12.48 -0.50
CA CYS A 63 0.09 12.74 -1.22
C CYS A 63 -0.71 11.48 -1.58
N THR A 64 -0.20 10.28 -1.28
CA THR A 64 -0.91 9.03 -1.58
C THR A 64 -2.15 8.89 -0.70
N PRO A 65 -3.35 8.71 -1.26
CA PRO A 65 -4.53 8.40 -0.45
C PRO A 65 -4.33 7.07 0.28
N VAL A 66 -4.51 7.11 1.61
CA VAL A 66 -4.38 5.97 2.52
C VAL A 66 -5.57 5.99 3.47
N VAL A 67 -6.20 4.83 3.64
CA VAL A 67 -7.29 4.62 4.60
C VAL A 67 -6.95 3.43 5.47
N GLU A 68 -7.04 3.59 6.79
CA GLU A 68 -6.90 2.49 7.75
C GLU A 68 -8.18 1.66 7.75
N ALA A 69 -8.10 0.45 7.20
CA ALA A 69 -9.30 -0.33 6.88
C ALA A 69 -10.08 -0.76 8.13
N HIS A 70 -9.40 -0.91 9.27
CA HIS A 70 -10.03 -1.29 10.53
C HIS A 70 -10.86 -0.16 11.18
N LEU A 71 -10.55 1.11 10.88
CA LEU A 71 -11.28 2.26 11.40
C LEU A 71 -12.41 2.70 10.47
N GLU A 72 -12.26 2.47 9.17
CA GLU A 72 -13.08 3.08 8.12
C GLU A 72 -13.85 2.04 7.30
N GLN A 73 -14.23 0.90 7.90
CA GLN A 73 -14.94 -0.17 7.19
C GLN A 73 -16.23 0.32 6.52
N ASP A 74 -17.06 1.07 7.25
CA ASP A 74 -18.32 1.63 6.71
C ASP A 74 -18.06 2.56 5.52
N TRP A 75 -17.02 3.40 5.62
CA TRP A 75 -16.65 4.29 4.53
C TRP A 75 -16.20 3.51 3.29
N ILE A 76 -15.36 2.48 3.48
CA ILE A 76 -14.87 1.60 2.40
C ILE A 76 -16.04 0.93 1.68
N GLU A 77 -17.00 0.37 2.42
CA GLU A 77 -18.15 -0.32 1.85
C GLU A 77 -19.05 0.62 1.04
N GLN A 78 -19.26 1.83 1.53
CA GLN A 78 -20.10 2.84 0.86
C GLN A 78 -19.43 3.46 -0.38
N HIS A 79 -18.10 3.63 -0.37
CA HIS A 79 -17.42 4.46 -1.38
C HIS A 79 -16.62 3.66 -2.41
N LEU A 80 -16.10 2.48 -2.05
CA LEU A 80 -15.27 1.68 -2.95
C LEU A 80 -16.07 0.56 -3.63
N GLY A 81 -17.21 0.17 -3.05
CA GLY A 81 -18.03 -0.92 -3.56
C GLY A 81 -17.29 -2.26 -3.54
N THR A 82 -17.67 -3.18 -4.44
CA THR A 82 -17.11 -4.54 -4.48
C THR A 82 -15.72 -4.55 -5.14
N PRO A 83 -14.70 -5.14 -4.49
CA PRO A 83 -13.38 -5.30 -5.11
C PRO A 83 -13.46 -6.24 -6.33
N GLN A 84 -12.63 -5.96 -7.34
CA GLN A 84 -12.47 -6.76 -8.55
C GLN A 84 -11.82 -8.11 -8.26
N ILE A 85 -10.86 -8.13 -7.33
CA ILE A 85 -10.16 -9.33 -6.89
C ILE A 85 -10.16 -9.39 -5.37
N ARG A 86 -10.36 -10.59 -4.84
CA ARG A 86 -10.17 -10.91 -3.43
C ARG A 86 -9.17 -12.05 -3.35
N TYR A 87 -8.08 -11.82 -2.63
CA TYR A 87 -7.08 -12.84 -2.34
C TYR A 87 -7.32 -13.38 -0.94
N GLU A 88 -7.07 -14.68 -0.77
CA GLU A 88 -7.02 -15.26 0.56
C GLU A 88 -5.70 -14.88 1.25
N PRO A 89 -5.74 -14.42 2.52
CA PRO A 89 -4.55 -14.18 3.31
C PRO A 89 -3.59 -15.37 3.25
N ALA A 90 -2.30 -15.11 2.99
CA ALA A 90 -1.29 -16.17 3.02
C ALA A 90 -1.24 -16.91 4.37
N LEU A 91 -1.62 -16.23 5.47
CA LEU A 91 -1.74 -16.82 6.81
C LEU A 91 -2.84 -17.87 6.93
N LEU A 92 -3.85 -17.86 6.06
CA LEU A 92 -5.00 -18.78 6.09
C LEU A 92 -4.90 -19.90 5.06
N GLN A 93 -3.94 -19.84 4.14
CA GLN A 93 -3.70 -20.91 3.18
C GLN A 93 -3.03 -22.08 3.90
N ALA A 94 -3.76 -23.20 4.04
CA ALA A 94 -3.20 -24.43 4.60
C ALA A 94 -2.03 -24.91 3.73
N ARG A 95 -0.88 -25.15 4.37
CA ARG A 95 0.32 -25.71 3.71
C ARG A 95 0.10 -27.14 3.23
#